data_AF-A0A522WD26-F1
#
_entry.id   AF-A0A522WD26-F1
#
_cell.length_a   1.000
_cell.length_b   1.000
_cell.length_c   1.000
_cell.angle_alpha   90.00
_cell.angle_beta   90.00
_cell.angle_gamma   90.00
#
_symmetry.space_group_name_H-M   'P 1'
#
loop_
_entity.id
_entity.type
_entity.pdbx_description
1 polymer ?
#
loop_
_entity_poly.entity_id
_entity_poly.type
_entity_poly.pdbx_seq_one_letter_code
_entity_poly.pdbx_strand_id
1 'polypeptide(L)'
;MSKAEMDRLGWDECDIVLVTGDAYVDHPSFGMAIVGRLLEAQGFRVGIIAQPDWSGPEPFRALGRPRLFFGVTAGNMDSMVNRYTSDRRLRHDDSYTPGGEGGKRPDRAVIVYAQRCREAFKDVPVILGGIEASLRRIAHFDIWSEKLRRSVLLDAKADLLLFGNAERALVEVAHRMDAGEAPKSMTDIRGTVQVRGAVPEDWIIADGSDIGQAARSATGDKVVVRLPSYEQVRDDPVLYAQASRVLHQESNPLNARALVQRHGDRELWVAPPPIPLATAELDGVYDLPYARAPHPSYGGAKIPAWEMIRFSINIVRGCFGGCSFCSITEHEGRIIQNRSQASILREIGEIRDKTPGFTGTISDLGGPTANMWRLGCRDPQTQAVCRRLSCVYPDVCTMLGTDHDPLIGLYRAARAVPGVARVAIG
;
A
#
# COMPACT_ATOMS: atom_id res chain seq x y z
N MET A 1 -5.82 20.19 5.67
CA MET A 1 -6.74 20.22 6.82
C MET A 1 -6.09 20.93 7.99
N SER A 2 -6.84 21.75 8.71
CA SER A 2 -6.44 22.62 9.83
C SER A 2 -7.58 22.68 10.85
N LYS A 3 -7.33 23.13 12.08
CA LYS A 3 -8.40 23.29 13.07
C LYS A 3 -9.52 24.22 12.59
N ALA A 4 -9.18 25.31 11.89
CA ALA A 4 -10.17 26.19 11.28
C ALA A 4 -10.98 25.52 10.16
N GLU A 5 -10.47 24.48 9.51
CA GLU A 5 -11.25 23.63 8.60
C GLU A 5 -12.19 22.71 9.37
N MET A 6 -11.72 22.10 10.46
CA MET A 6 -12.55 21.28 11.34
C MET A 6 -13.72 22.08 11.93
N ASP A 7 -13.45 23.30 12.43
CA ASP A 7 -14.47 24.20 12.99
C ASP A 7 -15.56 24.53 11.94
N ARG A 8 -15.16 24.76 10.67
CA ARG A 8 -16.08 25.00 9.56
C ARG A 8 -16.93 23.77 9.21
N LEU A 9 -16.41 22.58 9.43
CA LEU A 9 -17.12 21.31 9.24
C LEU A 9 -17.95 20.92 10.48
N GLY A 10 -17.86 21.70 11.57
CA GLY A 10 -18.50 21.39 12.84
C GLY A 10 -17.89 20.18 13.55
N TRP A 11 -16.62 19.88 13.28
CA TRP A 11 -15.90 18.76 13.89
C TRP A 11 -15.19 19.20 15.16
N ASP A 12 -15.50 18.55 16.28
CA ASP A 12 -14.79 18.70 17.56
C ASP A 12 -13.46 17.93 17.56
N GLU A 13 -13.42 16.77 16.92
CA GLU A 13 -12.22 15.95 16.73
C GLU A 13 -12.23 15.17 15.41
N CYS A 14 -11.06 14.72 14.97
CA CYS A 14 -10.96 13.73 13.91
C CYS A 14 -11.13 12.33 14.51
N ASP A 15 -11.82 11.44 13.81
CA ASP A 15 -11.83 10.02 14.18
C ASP A 15 -10.46 9.40 13.88
N ILE A 16 -9.91 9.71 12.71
CA ILE A 16 -8.64 9.18 12.22
C ILE A 16 -7.79 10.34 11.70
N VAL A 17 -6.49 10.33 12.03
CA VAL A 17 -5.53 11.28 11.44
C VAL A 17 -4.49 10.51 10.63
N LEU A 18 -4.42 10.79 9.34
CA LEU A 18 -3.43 10.25 8.43
C LEU A 18 -2.20 11.16 8.41
N VAL A 19 -1.02 10.58 8.59
CA VAL A 19 0.27 11.25 8.48
C VAL A 19 1.01 10.69 7.27
N THR A 20 1.35 11.57 6.33
CA THR A 20 1.96 11.20 5.04
C THR A 20 3.25 11.97 4.79
N GLY A 21 4.20 11.32 4.10
CA GLY A 21 5.41 11.97 3.59
C GLY A 21 5.22 12.72 2.28
N ASP A 22 4.07 12.62 1.63
CA ASP A 22 3.74 13.38 0.41
C ASP A 22 2.98 14.66 0.75
N ALA A 23 2.98 15.63 -0.17
CA ALA A 23 1.99 16.70 -0.17
C ALA A 23 0.56 16.15 -0.26
N TYR A 24 -0.39 16.86 0.32
CA TYR A 24 -1.81 16.49 0.20
C TYR A 24 -2.33 16.86 -1.20
N VAL A 25 -2.35 15.88 -2.09
CA VAL A 25 -3.01 15.94 -3.39
C VAL A 25 -4.21 15.01 -3.37
N ASP A 26 -5.41 15.55 -3.47
CA ASP A 26 -6.65 14.77 -3.42
C ASP A 26 -6.95 14.16 -4.79
N HIS A 27 -6.19 13.12 -5.16
CA HIS A 27 -6.24 12.46 -6.47
C HIS A 27 -6.16 10.93 -6.30
N PRO A 28 -6.85 10.13 -7.13
CA PRO A 28 -6.83 8.66 -7.04
C PRO A 28 -5.48 7.99 -7.39
N SER A 29 -4.42 8.77 -7.60
CA SER A 29 -3.05 8.25 -7.79
C SER A 29 -2.20 8.43 -6.53
N PHE A 30 -2.77 9.02 -5.48
CA PHE A 30 -2.12 9.36 -4.23
C PHE A 30 -2.74 8.49 -3.13
N GLY A 31 -1.93 7.61 -2.53
CA GLY A 31 -2.43 6.54 -1.65
C GLY A 31 -3.16 7.04 -0.41
N MET A 32 -2.70 8.14 0.18
CA MET A 32 -3.34 8.79 1.33
C MET A 32 -4.70 9.40 0.99
N ALA A 33 -4.94 9.82 -0.26
CA ALA A 33 -6.21 10.36 -0.73
C ALA A 33 -7.20 9.22 -0.95
N ILE A 34 -6.74 8.10 -1.54
CA ILE A 34 -7.56 6.87 -1.62
C ILE A 34 -8.00 6.44 -0.23
N VAL A 35 -7.06 6.29 0.71
CA VAL A 35 -7.34 5.86 2.08
C VAL A 35 -8.23 6.86 2.81
N GLY A 36 -7.97 8.17 2.68
CA GLY A 36 -8.78 9.22 3.29
C GLY A 36 -10.22 9.22 2.79
N ARG A 37 -10.42 9.26 1.47
CA ARG A 37 -11.77 9.22 0.87
C ARG A 37 -12.52 7.93 1.17
N LEU A 38 -11.81 6.79 1.21
CA LEU A 38 -12.42 5.52 1.57
C LEU A 38 -12.97 5.55 2.99
N LEU A 39 -12.19 6.04 3.96
CA LEU A 39 -12.61 6.17 5.35
C LEU A 39 -13.74 7.20 5.51
N GLU A 40 -13.69 8.33 4.81
CA GLU A 40 -14.80 9.30 4.78
C GLU A 40 -16.09 8.68 4.25
N ALA A 41 -16.00 7.86 3.20
CA ALA A 41 -17.14 7.13 2.65
C ALA A 41 -17.73 6.08 3.61
N GLN A 42 -16.98 5.69 4.65
CA GLN A 42 -17.47 4.86 5.75
C GLN A 42 -18.08 5.67 6.90
N GLY A 43 -18.13 7.00 6.78
CA GLY A 43 -18.70 7.90 7.78
C GLY A 43 -17.71 8.45 8.81
N PHE A 44 -16.40 8.20 8.65
CA PHE A 44 -15.38 8.71 9.56
C PHE A 44 -14.94 10.14 9.20
N ARG A 45 -14.62 10.93 10.22
CA ARG A 45 -13.98 12.24 10.10
C ARG A 45 -12.47 12.06 10.00
N VAL A 46 -11.90 12.34 8.83
CA VAL A 46 -10.50 12.04 8.54
C VAL A 46 -9.67 13.30 8.39
N GLY A 47 -8.67 13.44 9.26
CA GLY A 47 -7.64 14.47 9.17
C GLY A 47 -6.42 14.00 8.37
N ILE A 48 -5.76 14.92 7.65
CA ILE A 48 -4.48 14.64 6.98
C ILE A 48 -3.43 15.66 7.41
N ILE A 49 -2.32 15.16 7.93
CA ILE A 49 -1.09 15.90 8.21
C ILE A 49 -0.04 15.50 7.16
N ALA A 50 0.21 16.40 6.22
CA ALA A 50 1.15 16.19 5.12
C ALA A 50 2.50 16.82 5.42
N GLN A 51 3.58 16.03 5.30
CA GLN A 51 4.97 16.47 5.49
C GLN A 51 5.21 17.26 6.78
N PRO A 52 4.78 16.74 7.96
CA PRO A 52 5.04 17.43 9.21
C PRO A 52 6.55 17.52 9.46
N ASP A 53 7.01 18.65 9.99
CA ASP A 53 8.36 18.73 10.54
C ASP A 53 8.51 17.71 11.69
N TRP A 54 9.60 16.94 11.66
CA TRP A 54 9.83 15.82 12.58
C TRP A 54 10.91 16.13 13.62
N SER A 55 11.32 17.39 13.77
CA SER A 55 12.25 17.79 14.83
C SER A 55 11.64 17.64 16.23
N GLY A 56 10.30 17.69 16.33
CA GLY A 56 9.55 17.46 17.56
C GLY A 56 8.11 16.98 17.32
N PRO A 57 7.32 16.78 18.39
CA PRO A 57 5.96 16.24 18.30
C PRO A 57 4.88 17.28 17.96
N GLU A 58 5.17 18.59 18.09
CA GLU A 58 4.17 19.65 17.93
C GLU A 58 3.44 19.63 16.57
N PRO A 59 4.11 19.45 15.43
CA PRO A 59 3.41 19.37 14.13
C PRO A 59 2.39 18.22 14.05
N PHE A 60 2.59 17.15 14.82
CA PHE A 60 1.71 15.98 14.89
C PHE A 60 0.49 16.23 15.80
N ARG A 61 0.47 17.34 16.55
CA ARG A 61 -0.67 17.80 17.37
C ARG A 61 -1.59 18.77 16.64
N ALA A 62 -1.28 19.12 15.39
CA ALA A 62 -1.96 20.16 14.63
C ALA A 62 -3.49 19.95 14.54
N LEU A 63 -3.95 18.71 14.41
CA LEU A 63 -5.38 18.36 14.32
C LEU A 63 -5.97 17.85 15.64
N GLY A 64 -5.22 17.95 16.74
CA GLY A 64 -5.62 17.39 18.04
C GLY A 64 -5.45 15.88 18.14
N ARG A 65 -6.04 15.29 19.18
CA ARG A 65 -6.01 13.85 19.44
C ARG A 65 -7.04 13.17 18.53
N PRO A 66 -6.67 12.15 17.74
CA PRO A 66 -7.66 11.34 17.04
C PRO A 66 -8.44 10.46 18.03
N ARG A 67 -9.72 10.25 17.76
CA ARG A 67 -10.57 9.36 18.56
C ARG A 67 -10.14 7.90 18.44
N LEU A 68 -9.83 7.44 17.23
CA LEU A 68 -9.51 6.04 16.92
C LEU A 68 -8.00 5.79 16.82
N PHE A 69 -7.32 6.35 15.81
CA PHE A 69 -5.90 6.08 15.58
C PHE A 69 -5.19 7.10 14.69
N PHE A 70 -3.85 7.07 14.72
CA PHE A 70 -3.00 7.65 13.69
C PHE A 70 -2.67 6.61 12.61
N GLY A 71 -2.97 6.93 11.35
CA GLY A 71 -2.53 6.14 10.19
C GLY A 71 -1.25 6.74 9.61
N VAL A 72 -0.16 5.98 9.52
CA VAL A 72 1.16 6.52 9.13
C VAL A 72 1.66 5.86 7.86
N THR A 73 2.07 6.68 6.89
CA THR A 73 2.70 6.23 5.65
C THR A 73 3.86 7.13 5.23
N ALA A 74 4.85 6.56 4.54
CA ALA A 74 5.88 7.36 3.87
C ALA A 74 5.34 8.13 2.65
N GLY A 75 4.16 7.78 2.15
CA GLY A 75 3.61 8.31 0.89
C GLY A 75 3.71 7.30 -0.25
N ASN A 76 3.60 7.80 -1.49
CA ASN A 76 3.58 7.01 -2.72
C ASN A 76 4.92 6.35 -3.07
N MET A 77 6.02 6.83 -2.50
CA MET A 77 7.36 6.29 -2.73
C MET A 77 8.06 6.03 -1.40
N ASP A 78 8.91 4.99 -1.36
CA ASP A 78 9.81 4.74 -0.23
C ASP A 78 10.65 5.99 0.07
N SER A 79 10.77 6.34 1.35
CA SER A 79 11.42 7.60 1.76
C SER A 79 12.91 7.64 1.42
N MET A 80 13.56 6.47 1.37
CA MET A 80 14.98 6.40 1.00
C MET A 80 15.15 6.50 -0.51
N VAL A 81 14.30 5.81 -1.30
CA VAL A 81 14.31 5.93 -2.77
C VAL A 81 13.97 7.36 -3.22
N ASN A 82 13.09 8.04 -2.47
CA ASN A 82 12.77 9.44 -2.71
C ASN A 82 13.96 10.36 -2.50
N ARG A 83 14.73 10.14 -1.43
CA ARG A 83 15.80 11.05 -1.01
C ARG A 83 17.15 10.74 -1.64
N TYR A 84 17.37 9.50 -2.10
CA TYR A 84 18.66 9.05 -2.60
C TYR A 84 18.56 8.45 -4.01
N THR A 85 19.62 8.59 -4.80
CA THR A 85 19.79 7.85 -6.05
C THR A 85 20.23 6.41 -5.78
N SER A 86 20.18 5.53 -6.78
CA SER A 86 20.71 4.16 -6.69
C SER A 86 22.18 4.12 -6.24
N ASP A 87 22.95 5.14 -6.62
CA ASP A 87 24.36 5.30 -6.24
C ASP A 87 24.55 5.97 -4.87
N ARG A 88 23.49 6.03 -4.05
CA ARG A 88 23.48 6.63 -2.69
C ARG A 88 23.82 8.12 -2.64
N ARG A 89 23.60 8.86 -3.75
CA ARG A 89 23.72 10.31 -3.76
C ARG A 89 22.43 10.97 -3.31
N LEU A 90 22.54 12.04 -2.54
CA LEU A 90 21.39 12.81 -2.09
C LEU A 90 20.72 13.51 -3.30
N ARG A 91 19.40 13.39 -3.41
CA ARG A 91 18.57 14.18 -4.33
C ARG A 91 18.29 15.55 -3.72
N HIS A 92 18.31 16.58 -4.56
CA HIS A 92 18.00 17.94 -4.16
C HIS A 92 16.54 18.32 -4.44
N ASP A 93 15.80 17.42 -5.09
CA ASP A 93 14.42 17.54 -5.50
C ASP A 93 13.55 16.42 -4.92
N ASP A 94 12.28 16.73 -4.65
CA ASP A 94 11.25 15.76 -4.30
C ASP A 94 9.97 16.05 -5.09
N SER A 95 9.62 15.14 -6.01
CA SER A 95 8.43 15.29 -6.86
C SER A 95 7.11 15.34 -6.09
N TYR A 96 7.07 14.84 -4.86
CA TYR A 96 5.88 14.82 -4.01
C TYR A 96 5.79 16.00 -3.05
N THR A 97 6.71 16.95 -3.13
CA THR A 97 6.78 18.13 -2.24
C THR A 97 6.32 19.40 -2.96
N PRO A 98 5.62 20.35 -2.29
CA PRO A 98 5.33 21.66 -2.87
C PRO A 98 6.61 22.39 -3.26
N GLY A 99 6.65 22.92 -4.48
CA GLY A 99 7.84 23.55 -5.06
C GLY A 99 8.92 22.56 -5.53
N GLY A 100 8.72 21.26 -5.35
CA GLY A 100 9.75 20.25 -5.64
C GLY A 100 10.91 20.24 -4.64
N GLU A 101 10.74 20.86 -3.46
CA GLU A 101 11.81 21.02 -2.47
C GLU A 101 12.29 19.67 -1.91
N GLY A 102 13.59 19.39 -1.98
CA GLY A 102 14.19 18.23 -1.31
C GLY A 102 14.18 18.38 0.21
N GLY A 103 14.22 17.24 0.91
CA GLY A 103 14.47 17.21 2.36
C GLY A 103 13.26 17.55 3.25
N LYS A 104 12.03 17.45 2.74
CA LYS A 104 10.78 17.58 3.54
C LYS A 104 10.25 16.25 4.11
N ARG A 105 11.02 15.18 3.98
CA ARG A 105 10.69 13.86 4.52
C ARG A 105 11.92 13.27 5.22
N PRO A 106 11.76 12.65 6.41
CA PRO A 106 12.86 11.95 7.05
C PRO A 106 13.17 10.63 6.34
N ASP A 107 14.41 10.17 6.52
CA ASP A 107 14.79 8.80 6.20
C ASP A 107 13.95 7.81 7.02
N ARG A 108 13.41 6.79 6.35
CA ARG A 108 12.53 5.78 6.96
C ARG A 108 11.35 6.46 7.65
N ALA A 109 10.66 7.29 6.88
CA ALA A 109 9.60 8.19 7.34
C ALA A 109 8.54 7.48 8.18
N VAL A 110 8.18 6.23 7.84
CA VAL A 110 7.20 5.45 8.62
C VAL A 110 7.62 5.31 10.09
N ILE A 111 8.91 5.05 10.35
CA ILE A 111 9.45 4.89 11.71
C ILE A 111 9.40 6.23 12.45
N VAL A 112 9.93 7.28 11.83
CA VAL A 112 10.04 8.60 12.45
C VAL A 112 8.66 9.18 12.74
N TYR A 113 7.75 9.15 11.78
CA TYR A 113 6.39 9.67 11.95
C TYR A 113 5.60 8.88 12.99
N ALA A 114 5.71 7.55 13.03
CA ALA A 114 5.05 6.74 14.05
C ALA A 114 5.52 7.09 15.47
N GLN A 115 6.84 7.27 15.65
CA GLN A 115 7.42 7.68 16.93
C GLN A 115 6.95 9.07 17.34
N ARG A 116 6.89 10.03 16.40
CA ARG A 116 6.37 11.38 16.68
C ARG A 116 4.87 11.40 16.99
N CYS A 117 4.06 10.56 16.34
CA CYS A 117 2.65 10.39 16.71
C CYS A 117 2.51 9.89 18.16
N ARG A 118 3.34 8.92 18.55
CA ARG A 118 3.36 8.40 19.93
C ARG A 118 3.82 9.44 20.96
N GLU A 119 4.81 10.26 20.62
CA GLU A 119 5.24 11.37 21.47
C GLU A 119 4.17 12.47 21.58
N ALA A 120 3.44 12.73 20.50
CA ALA A 120 2.33 13.67 20.49
C ALA A 120 1.19 13.20 21.41
N PHE A 121 0.79 11.93 21.28
CA PHE A 121 -0.26 11.30 22.08
C PHE A 121 0.04 9.82 22.39
N LYS A 122 0.49 9.56 23.62
CA LYS A 122 1.00 8.25 24.06
C LYS A 122 -0.01 7.10 23.91
N ASP A 123 -1.27 7.36 24.23
CA ASP A 123 -2.30 6.32 24.33
C ASP A 123 -3.14 6.18 23.05
N VAL A 124 -2.78 6.88 21.98
CA VAL A 124 -3.45 6.74 20.68
C VAL A 124 -2.77 5.62 19.90
N PRO A 125 -3.52 4.63 19.39
CA PRO A 125 -2.98 3.61 18.51
C PRO A 125 -2.34 4.18 17.25
N VAL A 126 -1.24 3.55 16.82
CA VAL A 126 -0.54 3.90 15.57
C VAL A 126 -0.60 2.71 14.62
N ILE A 127 -1.13 2.93 13.42
CA ILE A 127 -1.28 1.93 12.37
C ILE A 127 -0.43 2.32 11.18
N LEU A 128 0.45 1.41 10.74
CA LEU A 128 1.35 1.65 9.61
C LEU A 128 0.73 1.16 8.30
N GLY A 129 1.04 1.84 7.20
CA GLY A 129 0.60 1.42 5.86
C GLY A 129 1.42 2.01 4.71
N GLY A 130 1.06 1.61 3.50
CA GLY A 130 1.73 2.00 2.25
C GLY A 130 2.95 1.15 1.91
N ILE A 131 3.61 1.50 0.80
CA ILE A 131 4.67 0.69 0.19
C ILE A 131 5.84 0.46 1.14
N GLU A 132 6.35 1.52 1.79
CA GLU A 132 7.50 1.41 2.70
C GLU A 132 7.20 0.45 3.87
N ALA A 133 6.01 0.54 4.47
CA ALA A 133 5.62 -0.36 5.56
C ALA A 133 5.44 -1.80 5.07
N SER A 134 4.73 -1.97 3.95
CA SER A 134 4.43 -3.26 3.35
C SER A 134 5.70 -4.04 3.00
N LEU A 135 6.68 -3.42 2.34
CA LEU A 135 7.91 -4.10 1.92
C LEU A 135 8.84 -4.40 3.10
N ARG A 136 8.77 -3.62 4.18
CA ARG A 136 9.57 -3.80 5.39
C ARG A 136 8.85 -4.55 6.51
N ARG A 137 7.79 -5.29 6.16
CA ARG A 137 6.91 -5.95 7.13
C ARG A 137 7.57 -7.10 7.89
N ILE A 138 8.60 -7.74 7.34
CA ILE A 138 9.43 -8.76 8.00
C ILE A 138 10.91 -8.32 8.04
N ALA A 139 11.82 -9.20 8.51
CA ALA A 139 13.25 -8.97 8.35
C ALA A 139 13.61 -8.75 6.88
N HIS A 140 14.34 -7.67 6.59
CA HIS A 140 14.62 -7.22 5.22
C HIS A 140 16.01 -6.63 5.09
N PHE A 141 16.61 -6.77 3.91
CA PHE A 141 17.89 -6.14 3.58
C PHE A 141 17.70 -4.66 3.28
N ASP A 142 18.39 -3.81 4.04
CA ASP A 142 18.41 -2.38 3.85
C ASP A 142 19.66 -1.97 3.08
N ILE A 143 19.51 -1.80 1.77
CA ILE A 143 20.62 -1.45 0.87
C ILE A 143 21.35 -0.16 1.26
N TRP A 144 20.67 0.76 1.97
CA TRP A 144 21.21 2.05 2.37
C TRP A 144 22.18 1.94 3.55
N SER A 145 21.99 0.95 4.44
CA SER A 145 22.89 0.69 5.57
C SER A 145 23.69 -0.60 5.43
N GLU A 146 23.47 -1.36 4.35
CA GLU A 146 24.10 -2.66 4.06
C GLU A 146 23.92 -3.68 5.18
N LYS A 147 22.74 -3.66 5.81
CA LYS A 147 22.41 -4.50 6.97
C LYS A 147 21.04 -5.12 6.79
N LEU A 148 20.85 -6.31 7.37
CA LEU A 148 19.49 -6.75 7.67
C LEU A 148 18.92 -5.91 8.80
N ARG A 149 17.68 -5.49 8.62
CA ARG A 149 16.88 -4.81 9.63
C ARG A 149 15.73 -5.70 10.06
N ARG A 150 15.22 -5.42 11.27
CA ARG A 150 14.00 -6.03 11.80
C ARG A 150 12.78 -5.54 11.02
N SER A 151 11.62 -6.11 11.34
CA SER A 151 10.35 -5.57 10.84
C SER A 151 10.18 -4.11 11.25
N VAL A 152 9.71 -3.28 10.32
CA VAL A 152 9.41 -1.87 10.57
C VAL A 152 8.37 -1.68 11.68
N LEU A 153 7.47 -2.63 11.89
CA LEU A 153 6.49 -2.60 12.98
C LEU A 153 7.17 -2.56 14.36
N LEU A 154 8.26 -3.32 14.53
CA LEU A 154 9.05 -3.36 15.76
C LEU A 154 9.88 -2.09 15.94
N ASP A 155 10.53 -1.61 14.88
CA ASP A 155 11.36 -0.40 14.91
C ASP A 155 10.52 0.88 15.17
N ALA A 156 9.32 0.94 14.57
CA ALA A 156 8.37 2.04 14.75
C ALA A 156 7.62 1.99 16.08
N LYS A 157 7.61 0.84 16.77
CA LYS A 157 6.78 0.58 17.97
C LYS A 157 5.30 0.89 17.73
N ALA A 158 4.80 0.57 16.54
CA ALA A 158 3.39 0.76 16.18
C ALA A 158 2.54 -0.43 16.66
N ASP A 159 1.23 -0.26 16.67
CA ASP A 159 0.28 -1.25 17.21
C ASP A 159 -0.13 -2.29 16.15
N LEU A 160 -0.23 -1.86 14.89
CA LEU A 160 -0.64 -2.68 13.75
C LEU A 160 0.06 -2.19 12.48
N LEU A 161 0.30 -3.09 11.53
CA LEU A 161 0.73 -2.74 10.17
C LEU A 161 -0.22 -3.39 9.17
N LEU A 162 -0.72 -2.59 8.23
CA LEU A 162 -1.53 -3.05 7.10
C LEU A 162 -0.64 -3.12 5.85
N PHE A 163 -0.65 -4.27 5.17
CA PHE A 163 0.19 -4.51 4.00
C PHE A 163 -0.62 -4.88 2.76
N GLY A 164 -0.04 -4.53 1.62
CA GLY A 164 -0.65 -4.64 0.30
C GLY A 164 -1.87 -3.75 0.08
N ASN A 165 -2.76 -4.16 -0.84
CA ASN A 165 -4.05 -3.51 -1.09
C ASN A 165 -5.02 -3.78 0.07
N ALA A 166 -4.83 -3.02 1.15
CA ALA A 166 -5.43 -3.27 2.45
C ALA A 166 -6.75 -2.49 2.70
N GLU A 167 -7.45 -2.04 1.66
CA GLU A 167 -8.69 -1.27 1.78
C GLU A 167 -9.72 -1.94 2.68
N ARG A 168 -10.00 -3.23 2.45
CA ARG A 168 -10.92 -4.01 3.30
C ARG A 168 -10.42 -4.11 4.74
N ALA A 169 -9.14 -4.37 4.92
CA ALA A 169 -8.53 -4.50 6.24
C ALA A 169 -8.61 -3.18 7.02
N LEU A 170 -8.36 -2.06 6.35
CA LEU A 170 -8.42 -0.72 6.92
C LEU A 170 -9.86 -0.37 7.37
N VAL A 171 -10.85 -0.61 6.50
CA VAL A 171 -12.26 -0.36 6.82
C VAL A 171 -12.71 -1.23 8.00
N GLU A 172 -12.33 -2.51 7.99
CA GLU A 172 -12.66 -3.44 9.08
C GLU A 172 -12.01 -3.04 10.41
N VAL A 173 -10.73 -2.67 10.39
CA VAL A 173 -10.03 -2.16 11.59
C VAL A 173 -10.69 -0.90 12.10
N ALA A 174 -11.02 0.06 11.24
CA ALA A 174 -11.65 1.31 11.66
C ALA A 174 -13.00 1.08 12.35
N HIS A 175 -13.88 0.25 11.76
CA HIS A 175 -15.18 -0.09 12.35
C HIS A 175 -15.06 -0.90 13.64
N ARG A 176 -14.13 -1.87 13.72
CA ARG A 176 -13.92 -2.63 14.96
C ARG A 176 -13.36 -1.75 16.08
N MET A 177 -12.46 -0.83 15.77
CA MET A 177 -11.97 0.15 16.75
C MET A 177 -13.07 1.11 17.20
N ASP A 178 -13.95 1.52 16.29
CA ASP A 178 -15.13 2.33 16.61
C ASP A 178 -16.08 1.60 17.57
N ALA A 179 -16.21 0.27 17.40
CA ALA A 179 -16.94 -0.60 18.32
C ALA A 179 -16.18 -0.89 19.65
N GLY A 180 -15.02 -0.30 19.87
CA GLY A 180 -14.24 -0.43 21.10
C GLY A 180 -13.25 -1.61 21.13
N GLU A 181 -13.06 -2.31 20.01
CA GLU A 181 -12.08 -3.39 19.92
C GLU A 181 -10.64 -2.83 19.82
N ALA A 182 -9.72 -3.38 20.60
CA ALA A 182 -8.32 -2.96 20.57
C ALA A 182 -7.56 -3.59 19.38
N PRO A 183 -6.63 -2.86 18.72
CA PRO A 183 -5.87 -3.41 17.57
C PRO A 183 -5.15 -4.74 17.83
N LYS A 184 -4.74 -4.99 19.08
CA LYS A 184 -4.06 -6.22 19.49
C LYS A 184 -4.95 -7.47 19.51
N SER A 185 -6.27 -7.32 19.59
CA SER A 185 -7.21 -8.47 19.57
C SER A 185 -7.66 -8.84 18.16
N MET A 186 -7.46 -7.96 17.17
CA MET A 186 -7.88 -8.11 15.78
C MET A 186 -7.02 -9.13 15.01
N THR A 187 -6.98 -10.35 15.50
CA THR A 187 -6.02 -11.38 15.10
C THR A 187 -6.39 -12.13 13.82
N ASP A 188 -7.59 -11.88 13.30
CA ASP A 188 -8.28 -12.57 12.22
C ASP A 188 -8.38 -11.75 10.93
N ILE A 189 -7.91 -10.49 10.93
CA ILE A 189 -7.98 -9.61 9.76
C ILE A 189 -6.82 -9.90 8.81
N ARG A 190 -7.16 -10.21 7.55
CA ARG A 190 -6.19 -10.43 6.47
C ARG A 190 -5.46 -9.13 6.11
N GLY A 191 -4.22 -9.25 5.66
CA GLY A 191 -3.39 -8.08 5.32
C GLY A 191 -2.86 -7.32 6.53
N THR A 192 -2.87 -7.92 7.72
CA THR A 192 -2.34 -7.32 8.94
C THR A 192 -1.04 -7.97 9.42
N VAL A 193 -0.24 -7.21 10.15
CA VAL A 193 0.96 -7.68 10.85
C VAL A 193 0.92 -7.19 12.30
N GLN A 194 1.20 -8.10 13.23
CA GLN A 194 1.12 -7.85 14.67
C GLN A 194 2.31 -8.47 15.40
N VAL A 195 2.65 -7.90 16.55
CA VAL A 195 3.63 -8.46 17.47
C VAL A 195 2.91 -9.23 18.57
N ARG A 196 3.32 -10.49 18.80
CA ARG A 196 2.75 -11.40 19.79
C ARG A 196 3.84 -11.98 20.70
N GLY A 197 3.42 -12.49 21.85
CA GLY A 197 4.33 -13.21 22.76
C GLY A 197 4.65 -14.63 22.30
N ALA A 198 3.68 -15.29 21.65
CA ALA A 198 3.81 -16.64 21.12
C ALA A 198 2.83 -16.88 19.97
N VAL A 199 3.06 -17.96 19.23
CA VAL A 199 2.04 -18.54 18.34
C VAL A 199 0.92 -19.13 19.22
N PRO A 200 -0.37 -18.92 18.90
CA PRO A 200 -1.46 -19.50 19.70
C PRO A 200 -1.39 -21.04 19.71
N GLU A 201 -1.73 -21.67 20.84
CA GLU A 201 -1.53 -23.10 21.08
C GLU A 201 -2.31 -24.01 20.11
N ASP A 202 -3.43 -23.53 19.57
CA ASP A 202 -4.28 -24.23 18.62
C ASP A 202 -3.79 -24.18 17.17
N TRP A 203 -2.63 -23.54 16.91
CA TRP A 203 -2.03 -23.44 15.58
C TRP A 203 -0.92 -24.46 15.37
N ILE A 204 -0.95 -25.09 14.19
CA ILE A 204 0.12 -25.97 13.72
C ILE A 204 1.22 -25.10 13.10
N ILE A 205 2.45 -25.29 13.59
CA ILE A 205 3.64 -24.64 13.05
C ILE A 205 4.21 -25.52 11.94
N ALA A 206 4.18 -25.02 10.71
CA ALA A 206 4.93 -25.58 9.60
C ALA A 206 6.31 -24.93 9.53
N ASP A 207 7.39 -25.72 9.47
CA ASP A 207 8.74 -25.19 9.27
C ASP A 207 8.91 -24.70 7.82
N GLY A 208 9.21 -23.41 7.65
CA GLY A 208 9.49 -22.79 6.35
C GLY A 208 10.95 -22.89 5.93
N SER A 209 11.86 -23.36 6.78
CA SER A 209 13.28 -23.58 6.42
C SER A 209 13.48 -24.82 5.53
N ASP A 210 12.57 -25.80 5.60
CA ASP A 210 12.55 -26.95 4.69
C ASP A 210 11.76 -26.62 3.41
N ILE A 211 12.53 -26.40 2.34
CA ILE A 211 12.08 -26.03 0.99
C ILE A 211 11.07 -27.02 0.39
N GLY A 212 11.11 -28.30 0.79
CA GLY A 212 10.23 -29.37 0.30
C GLY A 212 9.03 -29.64 1.18
N GLN A 213 9.17 -29.54 2.51
CA GLN A 213 8.09 -29.80 3.46
C GLN A 213 7.13 -28.62 3.61
N ALA A 214 7.57 -27.36 3.53
CA ALA A 214 6.65 -26.22 3.67
C ALA A 214 5.51 -26.26 2.62
N ALA A 215 5.79 -26.76 1.41
CA ALA A 215 4.80 -26.95 0.34
C ALA A 215 3.87 -28.17 0.55
N ARG A 216 4.25 -29.12 1.42
CA ARG A 216 3.55 -30.39 1.69
C ARG A 216 2.94 -30.47 3.09
N SER A 217 3.26 -29.53 3.97
CA SER A 217 2.82 -29.48 5.36
C SER A 217 1.32 -29.16 5.46
N ALA A 218 0.73 -29.50 6.62
CA ALA A 218 -0.69 -29.43 6.94
C ALA A 218 -1.43 -28.32 6.19
N THR A 219 -2.52 -28.69 5.53
CA THR A 219 -3.48 -27.74 4.94
C THR A 219 -4.61 -27.56 5.94
N GLY A 220 -5.01 -26.31 6.19
CA GLY A 220 -6.07 -25.99 7.14
C GLY A 220 -5.98 -24.56 7.64
N ASP A 221 -7.07 -24.07 8.21
CA ASP A 221 -7.24 -22.67 8.62
C ASP A 221 -6.32 -22.25 9.77
N LYS A 222 -5.75 -23.21 10.51
CA LYS A 222 -4.87 -23.00 11.67
C LYS A 222 -3.44 -23.47 11.45
N VAL A 223 -2.88 -23.18 10.28
CA VAL A 223 -1.48 -23.49 9.95
C VAL A 223 -0.71 -22.20 9.70
N VAL A 224 0.40 -22.04 10.42
CA VAL A 224 1.32 -20.90 10.28
C VAL A 224 2.69 -21.37 9.83
N VAL A 225 3.29 -20.67 8.88
CA VAL A 225 4.63 -20.99 8.37
C VAL A 225 5.68 -20.21 9.16
N ARG A 226 6.63 -20.93 9.75
CA ARG A 226 7.79 -20.37 10.43
C ARG A 226 8.80 -19.87 9.42
N LEU A 227 9.13 -18.59 9.47
CA LEU A 227 10.36 -18.10 8.86
C LEU A 227 11.53 -18.27 9.85
N PRO A 228 12.77 -18.47 9.37
CA PRO A 228 13.96 -18.34 10.21
C PRO A 228 13.94 -17.01 10.96
N SER A 229 14.40 -17.00 12.21
CA SER A 229 14.37 -15.82 13.08
C SER A 229 15.22 -14.69 12.49
N TYR A 230 14.96 -13.46 12.94
CA TYR A 230 15.79 -12.31 12.57
C TYR A 230 17.28 -12.56 12.85
N GLU A 231 17.61 -13.12 14.00
CA GLU A 231 18.98 -13.44 14.38
C GLU A 231 19.61 -14.46 13.42
N GLN A 232 18.86 -15.48 13.01
CA GLN A 232 19.33 -16.47 12.04
C GLN A 232 19.57 -15.86 10.66
N VAL A 233 18.61 -15.11 10.11
CA VAL A 233 18.76 -14.53 8.76
C VAL A 233 19.81 -13.41 8.73
N ARG A 234 20.06 -12.73 9.85
CA ARG A 234 21.11 -11.71 9.97
C ARG A 234 22.49 -12.32 9.75
N ASP A 235 22.72 -13.53 10.26
CA ASP A 235 24.03 -14.17 10.26
C ASP A 235 24.20 -15.17 9.10
N ASP A 236 23.12 -15.53 8.39
CA ASP A 236 23.15 -16.47 7.27
C ASP A 236 22.36 -15.94 6.04
N PRO A 237 23.06 -15.56 4.95
CA PRO A 237 22.42 -15.06 3.74
C PRO A 237 21.62 -16.13 2.97
N VAL A 238 21.94 -17.42 3.14
CA VAL A 238 21.19 -18.52 2.53
C VAL A 238 19.84 -18.66 3.22
N LEU A 239 19.79 -18.59 4.56
CA LEU A 239 18.52 -18.58 5.30
C LEU A 239 17.68 -17.35 4.95
N TYR A 240 18.31 -16.18 4.73
CA TYR A 240 17.59 -15.00 4.25
C TYR A 240 16.96 -15.23 2.87
N ALA A 241 17.70 -15.80 1.91
CA ALA A 241 17.18 -16.11 0.58
C ALA A 241 16.02 -17.13 0.64
N GLN A 242 16.11 -18.13 1.52
CA GLN A 242 15.03 -19.10 1.77
C GLN A 242 13.79 -18.43 2.37
N ALA A 243 13.96 -17.59 3.40
CA ALA A 243 12.86 -16.83 4.01
C ALA A 243 12.15 -15.93 2.99
N SER A 244 12.92 -15.24 2.14
CA SER A 244 12.38 -14.43 1.04
C SER A 244 11.57 -15.27 0.06
N ARG A 245 12.06 -16.44 -0.35
CA ARG A 245 11.31 -17.34 -1.23
C ARG A 245 9.98 -17.76 -0.60
N VAL A 246 9.97 -18.15 0.66
CA VAL A 246 8.73 -18.54 1.37
C VAL A 246 7.76 -17.36 1.45
N LEU A 247 8.23 -16.16 1.80
CA LEU A 247 7.40 -14.94 1.78
C LEU A 247 6.70 -14.75 0.43
N HIS A 248 7.44 -14.92 -0.68
CA HIS A 248 6.88 -14.76 -2.01
C HIS A 248 5.95 -15.91 -2.41
N GLN A 249 6.17 -17.14 -1.92
CA GLN A 249 5.26 -18.28 -2.14
C GLN A 249 3.94 -18.14 -1.36
N GLU A 250 3.98 -17.48 -0.21
CA GLU A 250 2.80 -17.13 0.61
C GLU A 250 2.19 -15.77 0.22
N SER A 251 2.30 -15.40 -1.07
CA SER A 251 1.69 -14.19 -1.64
C SER A 251 0.34 -14.42 -2.33
N ASN A 252 -0.03 -15.67 -2.63
CA ASN A 252 -1.31 -15.95 -3.30
C ASN A 252 -2.44 -15.94 -2.27
N PRO A 253 -3.35 -14.96 -2.29
CA PRO A 253 -4.35 -14.82 -1.24
C PRO A 253 -5.34 -15.99 -1.16
N LEU A 254 -5.43 -16.84 -2.19
CA LEU A 254 -6.31 -18.01 -2.21
C LEU A 254 -5.76 -19.24 -1.45
N ASN A 255 -4.45 -19.31 -1.21
CA ASN A 255 -3.82 -20.42 -0.48
C ASN A 255 -2.71 -20.00 0.49
N ALA A 256 -2.43 -18.70 0.58
CA ALA A 256 -1.42 -18.18 1.45
C ALA A 256 -1.81 -18.42 2.91
N ARG A 257 -0.84 -18.94 3.66
CA ARG A 257 -0.95 -19.14 5.10
C ARG A 257 -0.44 -17.91 5.84
N ALA A 258 -0.75 -17.85 7.12
CA ALA A 258 -0.09 -16.90 8.00
C ALA A 258 1.42 -17.20 8.05
N LEU A 259 2.25 -16.18 8.18
CA LEU A 259 3.67 -16.32 8.47
C LEU A 259 3.94 -15.91 9.92
N VAL A 260 4.96 -16.50 10.51
CA VAL A 260 5.49 -16.02 11.78
C VAL A 260 7.01 -15.99 11.74
N GLN A 261 7.60 -14.91 12.24
CA GLN A 261 9.04 -14.74 12.35
C GLN A 261 9.41 -14.29 13.75
N ARG A 262 10.36 -14.97 14.39
CA ARG A 262 10.86 -14.59 15.70
C ARG A 262 11.83 -13.42 15.59
N HIS A 263 11.68 -12.41 16.46
CA HIS A 263 12.59 -11.27 16.63
C HIS A 263 12.91 -11.14 18.11
N GLY A 264 14.02 -11.76 18.55
CA GLY A 264 14.34 -11.89 19.97
C GLY A 264 13.31 -12.75 20.74
N ASP A 265 12.67 -12.15 21.73
CA ASP A 265 11.68 -12.79 22.61
C ASP A 265 10.23 -12.66 22.11
N ARG A 266 10.02 -12.01 20.95
CA ARG A 266 8.68 -11.75 20.39
C ARG A 266 8.48 -12.44 19.05
N GLU A 267 7.22 -12.76 18.76
CA GLU A 267 6.77 -13.31 17.49
C GLU A 267 6.15 -12.20 16.65
N LEU A 268 6.59 -12.09 15.40
CA LEU A 268 5.98 -11.24 14.39
C LEU A 268 5.01 -12.08 13.58
N TRP A 269 3.71 -11.86 13.78
CA TRP A 269 2.63 -12.52 13.07
C TRP A 269 2.26 -11.75 11.82
N VAL A 270 2.27 -12.40 10.66
CA VAL A 270 1.81 -11.84 9.38
C VAL A 270 0.58 -12.63 8.94
N ALA A 271 -0.59 -11.99 8.97
CA ALA A 271 -1.81 -12.60 8.48
C ALA A 271 -1.72 -12.85 6.96
N PRO A 272 -2.50 -13.78 6.40
CA PRO A 272 -2.56 -13.97 4.96
C PRO A 272 -2.84 -12.65 4.21
N PRO A 273 -2.30 -12.46 2.99
CA PRO A 273 -2.49 -11.25 2.20
C PRO A 273 -3.97 -10.95 1.95
N PRO A 274 -4.34 -9.67 1.75
CA PRO A 274 -5.72 -9.29 1.50
C PRO A 274 -6.24 -9.97 0.22
N ILE A 275 -7.53 -10.31 0.23
CA ILE A 275 -8.20 -10.75 -1.00
C ILE A 275 -8.30 -9.51 -1.91
N PRO A 276 -7.91 -9.59 -3.19
CA PRO A 276 -8.03 -8.48 -4.13
C PRO A 276 -9.49 -8.00 -4.22
N LEU A 277 -9.67 -6.71 -4.51
CA LEU A 277 -10.99 -6.13 -4.72
C LEU A 277 -11.62 -6.69 -6.00
N ALA A 278 -12.92 -6.95 -5.97
CA ALA A 278 -13.68 -7.19 -7.18
C ALA A 278 -13.75 -5.90 -8.02
N THR A 279 -14.06 -6.02 -9.32
CA THR A 279 -14.18 -4.85 -10.21
C THR A 279 -15.14 -3.80 -9.67
N ALA A 280 -16.28 -4.19 -9.11
CA ALA A 280 -17.25 -3.24 -8.56
C ALA A 280 -16.72 -2.48 -7.33
N GLU A 281 -15.96 -3.15 -6.46
CA GLU A 281 -15.33 -2.51 -5.30
C GLU A 281 -14.18 -1.59 -5.74
N LEU A 282 -13.37 -2.02 -6.71
CA LEU A 282 -12.29 -1.19 -7.24
C LEU A 282 -12.85 0.06 -7.93
N ASP A 283 -13.88 -0.10 -8.78
CA ASP A 283 -14.59 1.04 -9.36
C ASP A 283 -15.14 1.96 -8.27
N GLY A 284 -15.74 1.40 -7.21
CA GLY A 284 -16.23 2.16 -6.06
C GLY A 284 -15.15 3.01 -5.40
N VAL A 285 -13.92 2.51 -5.28
CA VAL A 285 -12.77 3.28 -4.75
C VAL A 285 -12.39 4.41 -5.70
N TYR A 286 -12.26 4.16 -7.00
CA TYR A 286 -11.83 5.17 -7.97
C TYR A 286 -12.91 6.20 -8.32
N ASP A 287 -14.19 5.87 -8.11
CA ASP A 287 -15.34 6.75 -8.35
C ASP A 287 -15.67 7.63 -7.11
N LEU A 288 -14.89 7.56 -6.02
CA LEU A 288 -15.03 8.45 -4.86
C LEU A 288 -14.82 9.92 -5.27
N PRO A 289 -15.41 10.89 -4.52
CA PRO A 289 -15.39 12.29 -4.90
C PRO A 289 -14.04 12.96 -4.64
N TYR A 290 -13.09 12.76 -5.55
CA TYR A 290 -11.79 13.43 -5.55
C TYR A 290 -11.86 14.84 -6.15
N ALA A 291 -11.18 15.81 -5.52
CA ALA A 291 -10.99 17.14 -6.08
C ALA A 291 -10.06 17.14 -7.31
N ARG A 292 -9.21 16.10 -7.44
CA ARG A 292 -8.17 15.93 -8.47
C ARG A 292 -7.16 17.09 -8.52
N ALA A 293 -6.95 17.74 -7.38
CA ALA A 293 -6.09 18.91 -7.25
C ALA A 293 -5.27 18.86 -5.95
N PRO A 294 -4.15 19.61 -5.87
CA PRO A 294 -3.46 19.87 -4.62
C PRO A 294 -4.36 20.58 -3.62
N HIS A 295 -4.13 20.34 -2.33
CA HIS A 295 -4.84 21.03 -1.27
C HIS A 295 -4.68 22.56 -1.39
N PRO A 296 -5.75 23.36 -1.23
CA PRO A 296 -5.70 24.82 -1.43
C PRO A 296 -4.68 25.56 -0.55
N SER A 297 -4.27 24.97 0.58
CA SER A 297 -3.24 25.55 1.46
C SER A 297 -1.88 25.74 0.79
N TYR A 298 -1.61 25.05 -0.32
CA TYR A 298 -0.37 25.22 -1.08
C TYR A 298 -0.40 26.43 -2.02
N GLY A 299 -1.54 27.10 -2.18
CA GLY A 299 -1.69 28.25 -3.07
C GLY A 299 -1.29 27.89 -4.51
N GLY A 300 -0.34 28.64 -5.08
CA GLY A 300 0.18 28.42 -6.43
C GLY A 300 1.41 27.51 -6.51
N ALA A 301 1.79 26.83 -5.42
CA ALA A 301 2.97 25.97 -5.43
C ALA A 301 2.79 24.78 -6.38
N LYS A 302 3.78 24.56 -7.24
CA LYS A 302 3.81 23.42 -8.15
C LYS A 302 4.16 22.15 -7.40
N ILE A 303 3.45 21.06 -7.66
CA ILE A 303 3.77 19.73 -7.14
C ILE A 303 4.07 18.83 -8.34
N PRO A 304 5.35 18.53 -8.63
CA PRO A 304 5.75 17.87 -9.88
C PRO A 304 5.02 16.55 -10.14
N ALA A 305 4.81 15.74 -9.11
CA ALA A 305 4.09 14.48 -9.21
C ALA A 305 2.64 14.70 -9.69
N TRP A 306 1.94 15.74 -9.18
CA TRP A 306 0.59 16.06 -9.63
C TRP A 306 0.56 16.58 -11.07
N GLU A 307 1.50 17.45 -11.46
CA GLU A 307 1.58 17.96 -12.84
C GLU A 307 1.72 16.83 -13.87
N MET A 308 2.48 15.78 -13.53
CA MET A 308 2.66 14.58 -14.35
C MET A 308 1.36 13.76 -14.50
N ILE A 309 0.63 13.57 -13.39
CA ILE A 309 -0.45 12.57 -13.29
C ILE A 309 -1.87 13.13 -13.44
N ARG A 310 -2.06 14.46 -13.44
CA ARG A 310 -3.42 15.06 -13.41
C ARG A 310 -4.33 14.64 -14.56
N PHE A 311 -3.76 14.19 -15.68
CA PHE A 311 -4.46 13.65 -16.85
C PHE A 311 -4.20 12.16 -17.09
N SER A 312 -3.67 11.46 -16.09
CA SER A 312 -3.44 10.01 -16.10
C SER A 312 -4.59 9.29 -15.40
N ILE A 313 -4.90 8.08 -15.86
CA ILE A 313 -5.94 7.21 -15.32
C ILE A 313 -5.33 5.83 -15.08
N ASN A 314 -5.51 5.34 -13.85
CA ASN A 314 -5.15 3.98 -13.49
C ASN A 314 -6.31 3.03 -13.81
N ILE A 315 -6.08 1.99 -14.63
CA ILE A 315 -7.06 0.99 -15.07
C ILE A 315 -6.90 -0.36 -14.35
N VAL A 316 -5.76 -0.58 -13.68
CA VAL A 316 -5.35 -1.91 -13.22
C VAL A 316 -4.44 -1.85 -11.98
N ARG A 317 -4.56 -2.83 -11.08
CA ARG A 317 -3.59 -3.09 -10.01
C ARG A 317 -3.08 -4.53 -10.05
N GLY A 318 -1.90 -4.77 -9.51
CA GLY A 318 -1.26 -6.08 -9.42
C GLY A 318 -0.35 -6.41 -10.61
N CYS A 319 0.55 -7.37 -10.41
CA CYS A 319 1.53 -7.82 -11.40
C CYS A 319 1.81 -9.32 -11.30
N PHE A 320 1.49 -10.08 -12.35
CA PHE A 320 1.85 -11.52 -12.42
C PHE A 320 3.30 -11.77 -12.88
N GLY A 321 4.06 -10.70 -13.16
CA GLY A 321 5.43 -10.78 -13.64
C GLY A 321 6.38 -11.42 -12.64
N GLY A 322 6.18 -11.17 -11.34
CA GLY A 322 6.95 -11.82 -10.27
C GLY A 322 8.45 -11.51 -10.32
N CYS A 323 8.83 -10.32 -10.78
CA CYS A 323 10.23 -9.87 -10.77
C CYS A 323 10.74 -9.85 -9.32
N SER A 324 11.97 -10.32 -9.11
CA SER A 324 12.61 -10.26 -7.78
C SER A 324 12.68 -8.81 -7.30
N PHE A 325 12.33 -8.57 -6.04
CA PHE A 325 12.33 -7.23 -5.41
C PHE A 325 11.33 -6.24 -6.03
N CYS A 326 10.32 -6.73 -6.74
CA CYS A 326 9.27 -5.88 -7.31
C CYS A 326 8.29 -5.42 -6.24
N SER A 327 8.27 -4.11 -6.01
CA SER A 327 7.30 -3.48 -5.10
C SER A 327 5.85 -3.76 -5.49
N ILE A 328 5.52 -3.82 -6.78
CA ILE A 328 4.15 -4.06 -7.26
C ILE A 328 3.68 -5.45 -6.88
N THR A 329 4.49 -6.49 -7.16
CA THR A 329 4.12 -7.88 -6.85
C THR A 329 3.99 -8.08 -5.34
N GLU A 330 4.94 -7.55 -4.56
CA GLU A 330 4.96 -7.72 -3.11
C GLU A 330 3.93 -6.88 -2.36
N HIS A 331 3.54 -5.72 -2.91
CA HIS A 331 2.53 -4.83 -2.34
C HIS A 331 1.15 -5.15 -2.91
N GLU A 332 0.93 -4.98 -4.21
CA GLU A 332 -0.39 -5.11 -4.82
C GLU A 332 -0.82 -6.56 -5.05
N GLY A 333 0.14 -7.49 -5.11
CA GLY A 333 -0.09 -8.91 -5.34
C GLY A 333 0.00 -9.31 -6.81
N ARG A 334 -0.12 -10.62 -7.05
CA ARG A 334 0.03 -11.24 -8.40
C ARG A 334 -1.26 -11.28 -9.21
N ILE A 335 -2.40 -11.12 -8.54
CA ILE A 335 -3.70 -11.18 -9.17
C ILE A 335 -4.02 -9.78 -9.72
N ILE A 336 -4.29 -9.72 -11.02
CA ILE A 336 -4.68 -8.49 -11.69
C ILE A 336 -6.09 -8.08 -11.25
N GLN A 337 -6.21 -6.89 -10.71
CA GLN A 337 -7.48 -6.25 -10.37
C GLN A 337 -7.81 -5.24 -11.46
N ASN A 338 -9.03 -5.33 -12.00
CA ASN A 338 -9.42 -4.58 -13.19
C ASN A 338 -10.55 -3.63 -12.86
N ARG A 339 -10.38 -2.35 -13.20
CA ARG A 339 -11.51 -1.43 -13.28
C ARG A 339 -12.40 -1.77 -14.47
N SER A 340 -13.68 -1.43 -14.38
CA SER A 340 -14.58 -1.58 -15.52
C SER A 340 -14.27 -0.52 -16.58
N GLN A 341 -14.51 -0.88 -17.84
CA GLN A 341 -14.45 0.10 -18.93
C GLN A 341 -15.39 1.27 -18.68
N ALA A 342 -16.56 1.03 -18.06
CA ALA A 342 -17.53 2.09 -17.78
C ALA A 342 -16.97 3.13 -16.77
N SER A 343 -16.36 2.68 -15.67
CA SER A 343 -15.71 3.58 -14.69
C SER A 343 -14.57 4.37 -15.34
N ILE A 344 -13.73 3.71 -16.13
CA ILE A 344 -12.60 4.36 -16.83
C ILE A 344 -13.11 5.45 -17.78
N LEU A 345 -14.12 5.16 -18.61
CA LEU A 345 -14.67 6.13 -19.56
C LEU A 345 -15.38 7.30 -18.84
N ARG A 346 -16.02 7.05 -17.69
CA ARG A 346 -16.57 8.13 -16.85
C ARG A 346 -15.46 9.05 -16.35
N GLU A 347 -14.37 8.51 -15.80
CA GLU A 347 -13.25 9.32 -15.30
C GLU A 347 -12.58 10.13 -16.42
N ILE A 348 -12.47 9.60 -17.65
CA ILE A 348 -12.04 10.39 -18.81
C ILE A 348 -12.93 11.63 -19.01
N GLY A 349 -14.25 11.45 -18.91
CA GLY A 349 -15.21 12.54 -18.99
C GLY A 349 -15.01 13.55 -17.85
N GLU A 350 -14.81 13.08 -16.62
CA GLU A 350 -14.55 13.96 -15.47
C GLU A 350 -13.25 14.75 -15.62
N ILE A 351 -12.18 14.13 -16.12
CA ILE A 351 -10.93 14.84 -16.39
C ILE A 351 -11.16 15.96 -17.41
N ARG A 352 -11.84 15.63 -18.51
CA ARG A 352 -12.18 16.58 -19.57
C ARG A 352 -12.98 17.77 -19.04
N ASP A 353 -13.98 17.49 -18.20
CA ASP A 353 -14.96 18.50 -17.79
C ASP A 353 -14.51 19.32 -16.58
N LYS A 354 -13.75 18.71 -15.66
CA LYS A 354 -13.44 19.30 -14.33
C LYS A 354 -11.98 19.66 -14.14
N THR A 355 -11.03 19.09 -14.89
CA THR A 355 -9.59 19.30 -14.62
C THR A 355 -9.04 20.48 -15.42
N PRO A 356 -8.55 21.55 -14.76
CA PRO A 356 -8.06 22.74 -15.46
C PRO A 356 -6.87 22.43 -16.38
N GLY A 357 -6.89 23.03 -17.57
CA GLY A 357 -5.80 22.91 -18.55
C GLY A 357 -5.82 21.61 -19.36
N PHE A 358 -6.94 20.87 -19.38
CA PHE A 358 -7.09 19.72 -20.27
C PHE A 358 -7.10 20.15 -21.74
N THR A 359 -6.23 19.55 -22.55
CA THR A 359 -6.03 19.89 -23.97
C THR A 359 -6.53 18.80 -24.92
N GLY A 360 -7.33 17.85 -24.42
CA GLY A 360 -7.77 16.68 -25.17
C GLY A 360 -6.77 15.52 -25.16
N THR A 361 -5.72 15.57 -24.34
CA THR A 361 -4.75 14.47 -24.20
C THR A 361 -4.86 13.82 -22.83
N ILE A 362 -5.20 12.52 -22.81
CA ILE A 362 -4.97 11.66 -21.64
C ILE A 362 -3.50 11.26 -21.66
N SER A 363 -2.75 11.65 -20.62
CA SER A 363 -1.29 11.53 -20.59
C SER A 363 -0.81 10.11 -20.38
N ASP A 364 -1.62 9.29 -19.71
CA ASP A 364 -1.41 7.87 -19.55
C ASP A 364 -2.74 7.17 -19.23
N LEU A 365 -3.08 6.12 -19.96
CA LEU A 365 -4.22 5.24 -19.69
C LEU A 365 -3.68 3.84 -19.42
N GLY A 366 -3.29 3.61 -18.18
CA GLY A 366 -2.48 2.47 -17.79
C GLY A 366 -2.52 2.25 -16.29
N GLY A 367 -1.38 2.02 -15.69
CA GLY A 367 -1.26 1.64 -14.29
C GLY A 367 0.12 1.01 -14.06
N PRO A 368 0.39 0.51 -12.85
CA PRO A 368 1.69 -0.07 -12.49
C PRO A 368 2.13 -1.20 -13.45
N THR A 369 1.18 -1.85 -14.13
CA THR A 369 1.44 -2.95 -15.07
C THR A 369 0.91 -2.71 -16.48
N ALA A 370 0.73 -1.43 -16.86
CA ALA A 370 0.43 -0.95 -18.21
C ALA A 370 -0.56 -1.83 -19.01
N ASN A 371 -0.07 -2.85 -19.71
CA ASN A 371 -0.83 -3.70 -20.63
C ASN A 371 -1.50 -4.94 -20.00
N MET A 372 -1.46 -5.13 -18.68
CA MET A 372 -2.01 -6.33 -18.03
C MET A 372 -3.54 -6.30 -17.82
N TRP A 373 -4.24 -5.24 -18.21
CA TRP A 373 -5.69 -5.13 -18.01
C TRP A 373 -6.45 -6.29 -18.68
N ARG A 374 -7.31 -6.97 -17.91
CA ARG A 374 -8.07 -8.20 -18.23
C ARG A 374 -7.24 -9.46 -18.43
N LEU A 375 -5.93 -9.41 -18.23
CA LEU A 375 -5.08 -10.60 -18.22
C LEU A 375 -5.11 -11.28 -16.85
N GLY A 376 -4.87 -12.59 -16.83
CA GLY A 376 -4.91 -13.38 -15.59
C GLY A 376 -4.86 -14.88 -15.86
N CYS A 377 -4.92 -15.69 -14.80
CA CYS A 377 -5.04 -17.13 -14.96
C CYS A 377 -6.40 -17.50 -15.56
N ARG A 378 -6.42 -18.35 -16.59
CA ARG A 378 -7.64 -18.81 -17.26
C ARG A 378 -8.41 -19.87 -16.46
N ASP A 379 -7.76 -20.50 -15.48
CA ASP A 379 -8.34 -21.54 -14.65
C ASP A 379 -8.32 -21.16 -13.17
N PRO A 380 -9.47 -20.82 -12.58
CA PRO A 380 -9.59 -20.49 -11.16
C PRO A 380 -9.13 -21.62 -10.23
N GLN A 381 -9.31 -22.89 -10.61
CA GLN A 381 -8.91 -24.02 -9.75
C GLN A 381 -7.38 -24.11 -9.65
N THR A 382 -6.68 -24.01 -10.79
CA THR A 382 -5.22 -23.90 -10.80
C THR A 382 -4.74 -22.65 -10.05
N GLN A 383 -5.38 -21.50 -10.25
CA GLN A 383 -5.01 -20.27 -9.55
C GLN A 383 -5.13 -20.40 -8.03
N ALA A 384 -6.18 -21.07 -7.54
CA ALA A 384 -6.43 -21.27 -6.12
C ALA A 384 -5.29 -22.01 -5.41
N VAL A 385 -4.60 -22.95 -6.07
CA VAL A 385 -3.51 -23.74 -5.47
C VAL A 385 -2.10 -23.30 -5.92
N CYS A 386 -2.00 -22.32 -6.81
CA CYS A 386 -0.74 -21.91 -7.41
C CYS A 386 0.22 -21.24 -6.42
N ARG A 387 1.46 -21.75 -6.35
CA ARG A 387 2.58 -21.16 -5.59
C ARG A 387 3.78 -20.77 -6.47
N ARG A 388 3.61 -20.69 -7.81
CA ARG A 388 4.65 -20.17 -8.71
C ARG A 388 4.99 -18.74 -8.30
N LEU A 389 6.25 -18.32 -8.43
CA LEU A 389 6.66 -16.94 -8.15
C LEU A 389 6.29 -15.99 -9.30
N SER A 390 6.36 -16.49 -10.53
CA SER A 390 6.11 -15.75 -11.76
C SER A 390 5.26 -16.56 -12.73
N CYS A 391 4.40 -15.85 -13.48
CA CYS A 391 3.66 -16.40 -14.61
C CYS A 391 4.43 -16.31 -15.93
N VAL A 392 5.55 -15.58 -15.99
CA VAL A 392 6.32 -15.32 -17.21
C VAL A 392 7.76 -15.87 -17.17
N TYR A 393 8.18 -16.41 -16.03
CA TYR A 393 9.51 -16.98 -15.82
C TYR A 393 9.45 -18.36 -15.12
N PRO A 394 10.37 -19.31 -15.40
CA PRO A 394 11.35 -19.29 -16.50
C PRO A 394 10.70 -19.37 -17.88
N ASP A 395 9.52 -20.01 -17.93
CA ASP A 395 8.67 -20.09 -19.12
C ASP A 395 7.30 -19.47 -18.83
N VAL A 396 6.69 -18.91 -19.88
CA VAL A 396 5.32 -18.40 -19.83
C VAL A 396 4.37 -19.53 -19.43
N CYS A 397 3.59 -19.30 -18.38
CA CYS A 397 2.61 -20.24 -17.89
C CYS A 397 1.54 -20.49 -18.96
N THR A 398 1.30 -21.76 -19.29
CA THR A 398 0.27 -22.18 -20.26
C THR A 398 -1.14 -21.75 -19.86
N MET A 399 -1.38 -21.57 -18.55
CA MET A 399 -2.66 -21.12 -18.00
C MET A 399 -2.82 -19.60 -17.98
N LEU A 400 -1.82 -18.81 -18.39
CA LEU A 400 -1.92 -17.35 -18.43
C LEU A 400 -2.72 -16.91 -19.66
N GLY A 401 -3.78 -16.12 -19.45
CA GLY A 401 -4.48 -15.40 -20.50
C GLY A 401 -3.61 -14.30 -21.08
N THR A 402 -3.47 -14.27 -22.39
CA THR A 402 -2.61 -13.31 -23.14
C THR A 402 -3.40 -12.53 -24.19
N ASP A 403 -4.73 -12.58 -24.11
CA ASP A 403 -5.62 -11.87 -25.02
C ASP A 403 -5.72 -10.38 -24.65
N HIS A 404 -5.22 -9.52 -25.52
CA HIS A 404 -5.23 -8.06 -25.35
C HIS A 404 -6.40 -7.38 -26.07
N ASP A 405 -7.28 -8.12 -26.76
CA ASP A 405 -8.42 -7.54 -27.47
C ASP A 405 -9.31 -6.66 -26.57
N PRO A 406 -9.59 -7.04 -25.30
CA PRO A 406 -10.32 -6.15 -24.40
C PRO A 406 -9.63 -4.80 -24.21
N LEU A 407 -8.32 -4.79 -23.97
CA LEU A 407 -7.54 -3.56 -23.74
C LEU A 407 -7.50 -2.68 -25.00
N ILE A 408 -7.32 -3.29 -26.17
CA ILE A 408 -7.42 -2.58 -27.45
C ILE A 408 -8.81 -1.96 -27.62
N GLY A 409 -9.86 -2.69 -27.25
CA GLY A 409 -11.25 -2.20 -27.22
C GLY A 409 -11.42 -0.98 -26.31
N LEU A 410 -10.86 -1.03 -25.10
CA LEU A 410 -10.85 0.09 -24.16
C LEU A 410 -10.16 1.33 -24.77
N TYR A 411 -8.99 1.16 -25.39
CA TYR A 411 -8.29 2.27 -26.04
C TYR A 411 -9.08 2.90 -27.18
N ARG A 412 -9.77 2.09 -27.99
CA ARG A 412 -10.66 2.60 -29.05
C ARG A 412 -11.84 3.37 -28.45
N ALA A 413 -12.46 2.84 -27.41
CA ALA A 413 -13.57 3.51 -26.72
C ALA A 413 -13.13 4.82 -26.07
N ALA A 414 -11.96 4.85 -25.42
CA ALA A 414 -11.39 6.05 -24.81
C ALA A 414 -11.14 7.16 -25.83
N ARG A 415 -10.60 6.81 -27.01
CA ARG A 415 -10.38 7.75 -28.13
C ARG A 415 -11.69 8.24 -28.78
N ALA A 416 -12.79 7.51 -28.62
CA ALA A 416 -14.09 7.90 -29.14
C ALA A 416 -14.84 8.86 -28.22
N VAL A 417 -14.35 9.10 -26.99
CA VAL A 417 -14.96 10.06 -26.07
C VAL A 417 -14.83 11.48 -26.65
N PRO A 418 -15.95 12.23 -26.82
CA PRO A 418 -15.90 13.60 -27.33
C PRO A 418 -14.98 14.49 -26.49
N GLY A 419 -14.13 15.27 -27.15
CA GLY A 419 -13.13 16.12 -26.51
C GLY A 419 -11.80 15.42 -26.19
N VAL A 420 -11.67 14.11 -26.44
CA VAL A 420 -10.39 13.38 -26.38
C VAL A 420 -9.79 13.31 -27.79
N ALA A 421 -8.63 13.92 -27.98
CA ALA A 421 -7.86 13.90 -29.23
C ALA A 421 -6.77 12.81 -29.22
N ARG A 422 -6.16 12.57 -28.05
CA ARG A 422 -5.04 11.63 -27.90
C ARG A 422 -5.14 10.87 -26.58
N VAL A 423 -4.82 9.59 -26.64
CA VAL A 423 -4.57 8.74 -25.46
C VAL A 423 -3.16 8.22 -25.59
N ALA A 424 -2.31 8.53 -24.61
CA ALA A 424 -0.98 7.96 -24.49
C ALA A 424 -1.00 6.78 -23.51
N ILE A 425 -0.01 5.90 -23.68
CA ILE A 425 0.25 4.74 -22.84
C ILE A 425 1.74 4.85 -22.51
N GLY A 426 2.07 4.90 -21.22
CA GLY A 426 3.44 5.04 -20.71
C GLY A 426 4.36 3.88 -21.05
#